data_AF-A0A0G1P4A5-F1
#
_entry.id   AF-A0A0G1P4A5-F1
#
_cell.length_a   1.000
_cell.length_b   1.000
_cell.length_c   1.000
_cell.angle_alpha   90.00
_cell.angle_beta   90.00
_cell.angle_gamma   90.00
#
_symmetry.space_group_name_H-M   'P 1'
#
loop_
_entity.id
_entity.type
_entity.pdbx_description
1 polymer ?
#
loop_
_entity_poly.entity_id
_entity_poly.type
_entity_poly.pdbx_seq_one_letter_code
_entity_poly.pdbx_strand_id
1 'polypeptide(L)'
;MIAVAYAKTIDELIATIQQSILDPITNLLLVLGGVVFLYGVVEFIMGASAGQTSSSGSISYATRARGKKHMVWGLFGLLIMVSVKAIIAILQNFFA
;
A
#
# COMPACT_ATOMS: atom_id res chain seq x y z
N MET A 1 -36.13 13.60 28.88
CA MET A 1 -35.09 14.04 27.93
C MET A 1 -35.51 13.58 26.55
N ILE A 2 -35.79 14.50 25.63
CA ILE A 2 -36.21 14.17 24.28
C ILE A 2 -34.95 13.90 23.46
N ALA A 3 -34.79 12.67 22.98
CA ALA A 3 -33.72 12.29 22.07
C ALA A 3 -33.98 12.99 20.73
N VAL A 4 -33.22 14.05 20.44
CA VAL A 4 -33.24 14.69 19.13
C VAL A 4 -32.25 13.91 18.27
N ALA A 5 -32.75 13.15 17.29
CA ALA A 5 -31.89 12.48 16.33
C ALA A 5 -31.32 13.55 15.38
N TYR A 6 -30.06 13.95 15.61
CA TYR A 6 -29.34 14.76 14.63
C TYR A 6 -29.22 13.94 13.34
N ALA A 7 -29.73 14.46 12.23
CA ALA A 7 -29.52 13.85 10.93
C ALA A 7 -28.02 13.94 10.63
N LYS A 8 -27.40 12.80 10.36
CA LYS A 8 -25.99 12.71 10.04
C LYS A 8 -25.69 13.56 8.80
N THR A 9 -24.72 14.47 8.89
CA THR A 9 -24.35 15.28 7.72
C THR A 9 -23.63 14.41 6.68
N ILE A 10 -23.53 14.90 5.44
CA ILE A 10 -22.79 14.22 4.37
C ILE A 10 -21.32 14.02 4.79
N ASP A 11 -20.74 15.01 5.47
CA ASP A 11 -19.36 14.93 5.98
C ASP A 11 -19.19 13.86 7.04
N GLU A 12 -20.13 13.74 7.97
CA GLU A 12 -20.12 12.69 8.99
C GLU A 12 -20.29 11.30 8.37
N LEU A 13 -21.08 11.16 7.30
CA LEU A 13 -21.20 9.91 6.55
C LEU A 13 -19.86 9.55 5.89
N ILE A 14 -19.24 10.48 5.18
CA ILE A 14 -17.93 10.30 4.53
C ILE A 14 -16.86 9.94 5.57
N ALA A 15 -16.80 10.67 6.68
CA ALA A 15 -15.84 10.42 7.76
C ALA A 15 -16.00 9.03 8.39
N THR A 16 -17.23 8.56 8.54
CA THR A 16 -17.48 7.22 9.10
C THR A 16 -17.09 6.11 8.14
N ILE A 17 -17.37 6.26 6.84
CA ILE A 17 -16.93 5.32 5.81
C ILE A 17 -15.40 5.30 5.77
N GLN A 18 -14.76 6.47 5.84
CA GLN A 18 -13.31 6.58 5.88
C GLN A 18 -12.72 5.84 7.07
N GLN A 19 -13.15 6.13 8.29
CA GLN A 19 -12.59 5.55 9.51
C GLN A 19 -12.91 4.07 9.68
N SER A 20 -14.13 3.66 9.31
CA SER A 20 -14.59 2.28 9.55
C SER A 20 -14.16 1.29 8.47
N ILE A 21 -13.94 1.77 7.23
CA ILE A 21 -13.73 0.90 6.07
C ILE A 21 -12.41 1.24 5.37
N LEU A 22 -12.22 2.50 4.95
CA LEU A 22 -11.08 2.86 4.12
C LEU A 22 -9.77 2.78 4.89
N ASP A 23 -9.68 3.41 6.06
CA ASP A 23 -8.47 3.42 6.89
C ASP A 23 -7.97 2.00 7.25
N PRO A 24 -8.81 1.06 7.74
CA PRO A 24 -8.34 -0.30 8.04
C PRO A 24 -7.90 -1.07 6.79
N ILE A 25 -8.62 -0.93 5.66
CA ILE A 25 -8.24 -1.57 4.39
C ILE A 25 -6.93 -0.98 3.88
N THR A 26 -6.80 0.35 3.86
CA THR A 26 -5.59 1.05 3.44
C THR A 26 -4.40 0.66 4.32
N ASN A 27 -4.58 0.55 5.63
CA ASN A 27 -3.51 0.14 6.54
C ASN A 27 -3.09 -1.32 6.31
N LEU A 28 -4.05 -2.23 6.08
CA LEU A 28 -3.76 -3.62 5.73
C LEU A 28 -2.97 -3.71 4.41
N LEU A 29 -3.42 -3.00 3.36
CA LEU A 29 -2.75 -2.99 2.07
C LEU A 29 -1.39 -2.30 2.13
N LEU A 30 -1.20 -1.29 2.98
CA LEU A 30 0.09 -0.66 3.22
C LEU A 30 1.09 -1.66 3.78
N VAL A 31 0.69 -2.46 4.78
CA VAL A 31 1.54 -3.50 5.36
C VAL A 31 1.85 -4.57 4.32
N LEU A 32 0.84 -5.09 3.61
CA LEU A 32 1.04 -6.13 2.59
C LEU A 32 1.92 -5.65 1.43
N GLY A 33 1.63 -4.46 0.89
CA GLY A 33 2.42 -3.84 -0.18
C GLY A 33 3.86 -3.54 0.26
N GLY A 34 4.03 -3.06 1.50
CA GLY A 34 5.33 -2.83 2.12
C GLY A 34 6.13 -4.13 2.27
N VAL A 35 5.50 -5.22 2.72
CA VAL A 35 6.16 -6.54 2.82
C VAL A 35 6.58 -7.05 1.45
N VAL A 36 5.71 -6.98 0.43
CA VAL A 36 6.05 -7.39 -0.95
C VAL A 36 7.16 -6.53 -1.53
N PHE A 37 7.14 -5.22 -1.28
CA PHE A 37 8.19 -4.30 -1.68
C PHE A 37 9.53 -4.67 -1.05
N LEU A 38 9.57 -4.81 0.28
CA LEU A 38 10.77 -5.16 1.04
C LEU A 38 11.31 -6.54 0.64
N TYR A 39 10.44 -7.52 0.40
CA TYR A 39 10.82 -8.82 -0.14
C TYR A 39 11.51 -8.67 -1.49
N GLY A 40 10.95 -7.86 -2.39
CA GLY A 40 11.58 -7.54 -3.67
C GLY A 40 12.93 -6.85 -3.53
N VAL A 41 13.09 -5.94 -2.55
CA VAL A 41 14.37 -5.29 -2.24
C VAL A 41 15.42 -6.32 -1.83
N VAL A 42 15.07 -7.23 -0.91
CA VAL A 42 15.96 -8.28 -0.45
C VAL A 42 16.37 -9.19 -1.62
N GLU A 43 15.41 -9.65 -2.42
CA GLU A 43 15.66 -10.50 -3.60
C GLU A 43 16.52 -9.77 -4.65
N PHE A 44 16.30 -8.46 -4.84
CA PHE A 44 17.10 -7.64 -5.75
C PHE A 44 18.54 -7.46 -5.27
N ILE A 45 18.75 -7.20 -3.97
CA ILE A 45 20.08 -7.04 -3.36
C ILE A 45 20.83 -8.37 -3.37
N MET A 46 20.19 -9.47 -2.97
CA MET A 46 20.80 -10.81 -3.02
C MET A 46 21.23 -11.19 -4.44
N GLY A 47 20.39 -10.87 -5.43
CA GLY A 47 20.74 -11.03 -6.85
C GLY A 47 21.81 -10.06 -7.34
N ALA A 48 22.03 -8.93 -6.67
CA ALA A 48 23.07 -7.94 -7.02
C ALA A 48 24.45 -8.31 -6.46
N SER A 49 24.50 -8.91 -5.26
CA SER A 49 25.71 -9.49 -4.69
C SER A 49 26.16 -10.77 -5.40
N ALA A 50 25.24 -11.43 -6.14
CA ALA A 50 25.54 -12.58 -6.99
C ALA A 50 26.20 -12.15 -8.32
N GLY A 51 27.41 -11.60 -8.23
CA GLY A 51 28.47 -11.86 -9.21
C GLY A 51 29.22 -13.17 -8.93
N GLN A 52 29.01 -13.77 -7.75
CA GLN A 52 29.60 -15.04 -7.31
C GLN A 52 28.54 -15.80 -6.49
N THR A 53 28.21 -17.00 -6.97
CA THR A 53 27.71 -18.19 -6.27
C THR A 53 26.68 -17.98 -5.15
N SER A 54 25.40 -18.25 -5.46
CA SER A 54 24.39 -18.57 -4.44
C SER A 54 24.84 -19.79 -3.62
N SER A 55 24.54 -19.86 -2.32
CA SER A 55 24.82 -20.99 -1.40
C SER A 55 24.22 -22.36 -1.81
N SER A 56 23.47 -22.38 -2.92
CA SER A 56 22.85 -23.55 -3.58
C SER A 56 23.53 -23.93 -4.91
N GLY A 57 24.61 -23.24 -5.32
CA GLY A 57 25.40 -23.60 -6.52
C GLY A 57 24.83 -23.15 -7.87
N SER A 58 23.72 -22.41 -7.94
CA SER A 58 23.16 -21.92 -9.22
C SER A 58 23.48 -20.44 -9.50
N ILE A 59 24.07 -20.18 -10.67
CA ILE A 59 24.22 -18.85 -11.28
C ILE A 59 22.85 -18.47 -11.87
N SER A 60 22.19 -17.42 -11.38
CA SER A 60 20.87 -17.05 -11.92
C SER A 60 20.67 -15.55 -12.05
N TYR A 61 20.73 -15.07 -13.29
CA TYR A 61 20.30 -13.72 -13.70
C TYR A 61 18.79 -13.47 -13.47
N ALA A 62 18.01 -14.53 -13.23
CA ALA A 62 16.57 -14.45 -13.03
C ALA A 62 16.18 -13.79 -11.69
N THR A 63 17.05 -13.85 -10.68
CA THR A 63 16.75 -13.37 -9.32
C THR A 63 16.63 -11.84 -9.26
N ARG A 64 17.47 -11.09 -9.98
CA ARG A 64 17.34 -9.62 -10.06
C ARG A 64 16.08 -9.19 -10.81
N ALA A 65 15.69 -9.92 -11.86
CA ALA A 65 14.48 -9.62 -12.62
C ALA A 65 13.21 -9.85 -11.78
N ARG A 66 13.19 -10.92 -10.97
CA ARG A 66 12.11 -11.21 -10.03
C ARG A 66 12.02 -10.19 -8.88
N GLY A 67 13.15 -9.86 -8.25
CA GLY A 67 13.20 -8.83 -7.22
C GLY A 67 12.66 -7.48 -7.70
N LYS A 68 13.06 -7.04 -8.91
CA LYS A 68 12.49 -5.83 -9.54
C LYS A 68 10.97 -5.92 -9.72
N LYS A 69 10.44 -7.08 -10.14
CA LYS A 69 8.99 -7.26 -10.33
C LYS A 69 8.25 -7.12 -8.99
N HIS A 70 8.76 -7.71 -7.91
CA HIS A 70 8.17 -7.59 -6.58
C HIS A 70 8.27 -6.16 -6.03
N MET A 71 9.40 -5.47 -6.22
CA MET A 71 9.54 -4.05 -5.87
C MET A 71 8.52 -3.19 -6.61
N VAL A 72 8.33 -3.39 -7.92
CA VAL A 72 7.37 -2.61 -8.72
C VAL A 72 5.93 -2.86 -8.27
N TRP A 73 5.55 -4.13 -8.04
CA TRP A 73 4.22 -4.45 -7.52
C TRP A 73 3.96 -3.84 -6.14
N GLY A 74 4.94 -3.93 -5.24
CA GLY A 74 4.85 -3.29 -3.93
C GLY A 74 4.77 -1.77 -4.00
N LEU A 75 5.54 -1.14 -4.90
CA LEU A 75 5.54 0.31 -5.11
C LEU A 75 4.22 0.82 -5.68
N PHE A 76 3.64 0.13 -6.67
CA PHE A 76 2.30 0.46 -7.16
C PHE A 76 1.25 0.30 -6.07
N GLY A 77 1.33 -0.75 -5.26
CA GLY A 77 0.44 -0.93 -4.10
C GLY A 77 0.52 0.25 -3.12
N LEU A 78 1.74 0.69 -2.78
CA LEU A 78 1.97 1.84 -1.90
C LEU A 78 1.47 3.16 -2.53
N LEU A 79 1.71 3.36 -3.83
CA LEU A 79 1.27 4.54 -4.55
C LEU A 79 -0.26 4.67 -4.53
N ILE A 80 -0.98 3.57 -4.80
CA ILE A 80 -2.45 3.55 -4.81
C ILE A 80 -2.99 3.96 -3.43
N MET A 81 -2.37 3.49 -2.33
CA MET A 81 -2.80 3.87 -0.98
C MET A 81 -2.67 5.38 -0.72
N VAL A 82 -1.58 5.99 -1.20
CA VAL A 82 -1.39 7.45 -1.10
C VAL A 82 -2.41 8.18 -1.98
N SER A 83 -2.67 7.67 -3.19
CA SER A 83 -3.66 8.25 -4.10
C SER A 83 -5.07 8.24 -3.52
N VAL A 84 -5.49 7.17 -2.83
CA VAL A 84 -6.80 7.10 -2.17
C VAL A 84 -6.96 8.23 -1.16
N LYS A 85 -5.96 8.46 -0.29
CA LYS A 85 -6.02 9.55 0.69
C LYS A 85 -6.06 10.93 0.03
N ALA A 86 -5.32 11.11 -1.06
CA ALA A 86 -5.33 12.35 -1.82
C ALA A 86 -6.71 12.63 -2.44
N ILE A 87 -7.36 11.61 -3.01
CA ILE A 87 -8.71 11.74 -3.57
C ILE A 87 -9.72 12.10 -2.49
N ILE A 88 -9.68 11.44 -1.33
CA ILE A 88 -10.58 11.75 -0.21
C ILE A 88 -10.41 13.21 0.25
N ALA A 89 -9.16 13.67 0.38
CA ALA A 89 -8.87 15.06 0.76
C ALA A 89 -9.42 16.07 -0.27
N ILE A 90 -9.32 15.77 -1.57
CA ILE A 90 -9.90 16.61 -2.62
C ILE A 90 -11.42 16.64 -2.50
N LEU A 91 -12.08 15.49 -2.29
CA LEU A 91 -13.53 15.41 -2.16
C LEU A 91 -14.03 16.19 -0.94
N GLN A 92 -13.35 16.06 0.20
CA GLN A 92 -13.69 16.81 1.42
C GLN A 92 -13.58 18.33 1.22
N ASN A 93 -12.59 18.80 0.46
CA ASN A 93 -12.41 20.22 0.19
C ASN A 93 -13.28 20.74 -0.96
N PHE A 94 -13.86 19.86 -1.77
CA PHE A 94 -14.72 20.25 -2.89
C PHE A 94 -16.15 20.61 -2.46
N PHE A 95 -16.66 19.96 -1.40
CA PHE A 95 -17.99 20.24 -0.85
C PHE A 95 -17.97 21.23 0.33
N ALA A 96 -16.80 21.79 0.65
CA ALA A 96 -16.59 22.81 1.69
C ALA A 96 -17.01 24.22 1.22
#